data_AF-A0A969U040-F1
#
_entry.id   AF-A0A969U040-F1
#
_cell.length_a   1.000
_cell.length_b   1.000
_cell.length_c   1.000
_cell.angle_alpha   90.00
_cell.angle_beta   90.00
_cell.angle_gamma   90.00
#
_symmetry.space_group_name_H-M   'P 1'
#
loop_
_entity.id
_entity.type
_entity.pdbx_description
1 polymer ?
#
loop_
_entity_poly.entity_id
_entity_poly.type
_entity_poly.pdbx_seq_one_letter_code
_entity_poly.pdbx_strand_id
1 'polypeptide(L)'
;KDAFADLHFMDKLMPAKAANKWDDLQGFLGEYATENGNRKSQETDSETQVNPDTLIIDKADRQETESKEIDTQRSEAVDVDIERPVPPFWGTKIIQPTEISLDEIFWYLDLQALFVGQWQFRKPKEQSREEYDQFLAEKVHPILEEWKQRVIEENLLHPTVIYGYFPCQSEGNTLYVYDPEIIKTEGKIPDNLEPIASFEFPRQRSGRRLCIADFFAPKGSGIVDVFPMQAVTVGEIATQFAKQLFDGNQYTDYLYYHGIAVQTAEALAEWTHARIRRELGFGDKEPNNIRDMLQQRYQGSRYSFGYPACPNIADQYKQLDLLKCDRINLYMDESEQVYPEQSTTAIITYHPVAKYFST
;
A
#
# COMPACT_ATOMS: atom_id res chain seq x y z
N LYS A 1 6.83 -16.61 -20.16
CA LYS A 1 7.22 -15.20 -19.92
C LYS A 1 8.34 -15.25 -18.90
N ASP A 2 9.47 -14.66 -19.24
CA ASP A 2 10.68 -14.67 -18.42
C ASP A 2 10.41 -13.96 -17.08
N ALA A 3 10.80 -14.58 -15.96
CA ALA A 3 10.58 -14.06 -14.61
C ALA A 3 11.53 -12.90 -14.27
N PHE A 4 12.49 -12.59 -15.14
CA PHE A 4 13.45 -11.49 -15.01
C PHE A 4 13.28 -10.40 -16.07
N ALA A 5 12.17 -10.44 -16.82
CA ALA A 5 11.89 -9.46 -17.88
C ALA A 5 11.91 -8.01 -17.36
N ASP A 6 11.52 -7.81 -16.10
CA ASP A 6 11.46 -6.49 -15.47
C ASP A 6 12.86 -5.97 -15.07
N LEU A 7 13.79 -6.85 -14.66
CA LEU A 7 15.19 -6.46 -14.41
C LEU A 7 15.92 -6.12 -15.71
N HIS A 8 15.73 -6.93 -16.76
CA HIS A 8 16.32 -6.66 -18.07
C HIS A 8 15.75 -5.38 -18.72
N PHE A 9 14.51 -5.03 -18.40
CA PHE A 9 13.92 -3.75 -18.79
C PHE A 9 14.59 -2.58 -18.07
N MET A 10 14.82 -2.69 -16.76
CA MET A 10 15.48 -1.63 -15.97
C MET A 10 16.95 -1.42 -16.36
N ASP A 11 17.69 -2.50 -16.62
CA ASP A 11 19.07 -2.45 -17.13
C ASP A 11 19.18 -1.72 -18.48
N LYS A 12 18.11 -1.75 -19.30
CA LYS A 12 18.03 -1.01 -20.57
C LYS A 12 17.47 0.39 -20.40
N LEU A 13 16.51 0.58 -19.50
CA LEU A 13 15.82 1.85 -19.27
C LEU A 13 16.75 2.91 -18.71
N MET A 14 17.60 2.56 -17.74
CA MET A 14 18.49 3.51 -17.08
C MET A 14 19.51 4.15 -18.04
N PRO A 15 20.22 3.38 -18.89
CA PRO A 15 21.06 3.94 -19.95
C PRO A 15 20.27 4.75 -20.99
N ALA A 16 19.07 4.30 -21.37
CA ALA A 16 18.25 4.99 -22.37
C ALA A 16 17.72 6.34 -21.86
N LYS A 17 17.33 6.44 -20.59
CA LYS A 17 16.96 7.72 -19.95
C LYS A 17 18.17 8.66 -19.85
N ALA A 18 19.34 8.15 -19.45
CA ALA A 18 20.57 8.95 -19.42
C ALA A 18 20.96 9.50 -20.82
N ALA A 19 20.58 8.80 -21.90
CA ALA A 19 20.85 9.18 -23.28
C ALA A 19 19.70 9.96 -23.96
N ASN A 20 18.62 10.32 -23.26
CA ASN A 20 17.39 10.89 -23.85
C ASN A 20 16.82 10.04 -25.02
N LYS A 21 16.89 8.71 -24.89
CA LYS A 21 16.37 7.71 -25.83
C LYS A 21 15.17 6.94 -25.27
N TRP A 22 14.46 7.53 -24.32
CA TRP A 22 13.21 7.03 -23.76
C TRP A 22 12.13 8.10 -23.88
N ASP A 23 10.96 7.70 -24.36
CA ASP A 23 9.75 8.53 -24.38
C ASP A 23 8.63 7.79 -23.63
N ASP A 24 7.91 8.51 -22.77
CA ASP A 24 6.91 7.91 -21.88
C ASP A 24 5.66 7.40 -22.61
N LEU A 25 5.45 7.81 -23.86
CA LEU A 25 4.34 7.36 -24.71
C LEU A 25 4.78 6.32 -25.76
N GLN A 26 6.03 6.37 -26.21
CA GLN A 26 6.53 5.57 -27.33
C GLN A 26 7.57 4.52 -26.93
N GLY A 27 8.12 4.59 -25.71
CA GLY A 27 9.12 3.65 -25.20
C GLY A 27 10.55 3.94 -25.68
N PHE A 28 11.32 2.89 -25.97
CA PHE A 28 12.71 3.01 -26.43
C PHE A 28 12.78 3.61 -27.84
N LEU A 29 13.60 4.64 -28.00
CA LEU A 29 13.76 5.38 -29.26
C LEU A 29 15.09 5.09 -29.96
N GLY A 30 15.08 5.08 -31.30
CA GLY A 30 16.29 4.91 -32.12
C GLY A 30 16.83 3.47 -32.10
N GLU A 31 18.15 3.31 -31.94
CA GLU A 31 18.84 2.01 -31.98
C GLU A 31 18.38 1.02 -30.88
N TYR A 32 17.78 1.54 -29.81
CA TYR A 32 17.20 0.74 -28.72
C TYR A 32 15.84 0.10 -29.08
N ALA A 33 15.20 0.52 -30.18
CA ALA A 33 13.89 0.00 -30.60
C ALA A 33 13.98 -1.37 -31.30
N THR A 34 15.14 -1.71 -31.88
CA THR A 34 15.28 -2.84 -32.82
C THR A 34 15.77 -4.16 -32.22
N GLU A 35 16.07 -4.21 -30.92
CA GLU A 35 16.55 -5.44 -30.27
C GLU A 35 15.45 -6.36 -29.70
N ASN A 36 14.17 -6.04 -29.91
CA ASN A 36 13.09 -6.96 -29.56
C ASN A 36 13.01 -8.09 -30.61
N GLY A 37 13.68 -9.21 -30.33
CA GLY A 37 13.64 -10.44 -31.11
C GLY A 37 12.22 -10.95 -31.39
N ASN A 38 11.88 -10.93 -32.68
CA ASN A 38 10.63 -11.34 -33.32
C ASN A 38 10.02 -12.69 -32.87
N ARG A 39 8.66 -12.73 -32.82
CA ARG A 39 7.87 -13.82 -33.40
C ARG A 39 6.69 -13.26 -34.22
N LYS A 40 6.70 -13.64 -35.49
CA LYS A 40 5.84 -13.28 -36.62
C LYS A 40 4.36 -13.66 -36.43
N SER A 41 3.47 -12.86 -37.02
CA SER A 41 2.20 -13.32 -37.60
C SER A 41 2.10 -12.84 -39.05
N GLN A 42 1.69 -13.75 -39.91
CA GLN A 42 1.72 -13.71 -41.37
C GLN A 42 0.76 -12.68 -41.99
N GLU A 43 1.18 -12.17 -43.15
CA GLU A 43 0.38 -11.43 -44.13
C GLU A 43 -0.69 -12.32 -44.78
N THR A 44 -1.84 -11.74 -45.06
CA THR A 44 -2.66 -12.06 -46.25
C THR A 44 -3.24 -10.75 -46.80
N ASP A 45 -3.00 -10.54 -48.09
CA ASP A 45 -3.36 -9.40 -48.92
C ASP A 45 -4.87 -9.08 -48.97
N SER A 46 -5.22 -7.80 -49.09
CA SER A 46 -6.06 -7.30 -50.20
C SER A 46 -6.12 -5.77 -50.22
N GLU A 47 -6.04 -5.26 -51.44
CA GLU A 47 -5.97 -3.87 -51.91
C GLU A 47 -7.16 -3.00 -51.45
N THR A 48 -6.98 -1.68 -51.33
CA THR A 48 -7.66 -0.64 -52.16
C THR A 48 -7.12 0.77 -51.82
N GLN A 49 -7.18 1.64 -52.82
CA GLN A 49 -6.47 2.89 -53.08
C GLN A 49 -6.82 4.12 -52.21
N VAL A 50 -5.87 5.05 -52.25
CA VAL A 50 -5.80 6.44 -51.77
C VAL A 50 -7.02 7.30 -52.16
N ASN A 51 -7.42 8.24 -51.28
CA ASN A 51 -7.80 9.58 -51.75
C ASN A 51 -7.38 10.67 -50.75
N PRO A 52 -6.58 11.69 -51.14
CA PRO A 52 -6.07 12.73 -50.25
C PRO A 52 -6.75 14.07 -50.58
N ASP A 53 -7.72 14.53 -49.79
CA ASP A 53 -8.17 15.93 -49.84
C ASP A 53 -9.09 16.26 -48.67
N THR A 54 -8.52 16.81 -47.58
CA THR A 54 -8.99 18.06 -46.96
C THR A 54 -8.01 18.48 -45.86
N LEU A 55 -7.01 19.28 -46.23
CA LEU A 55 -6.29 20.16 -45.32
C LEU A 55 -6.95 21.55 -45.37
N ILE A 56 -6.79 22.30 -44.25
CA ILE A 56 -6.89 23.78 -44.08
C ILE A 56 -8.31 24.27 -43.67
N ILE A 57 -8.63 24.85 -42.50
CA ILE A 57 -7.95 25.32 -41.27
C ILE A 57 -9.05 25.42 -40.17
N ASP A 58 -8.70 25.39 -38.89
CA ASP A 58 -8.75 26.55 -37.98
C ASP A 58 -9.21 26.27 -36.54
N LYS A 59 -8.51 26.99 -35.65
CA LYS A 59 -8.80 27.27 -34.23
C LYS A 59 -8.32 26.26 -33.20
N ALA A 60 -7.12 26.56 -32.70
CA ALA A 60 -6.90 26.91 -31.30
C ALA A 60 -8.09 26.65 -30.36
N ASP A 61 -8.14 25.44 -29.79
CA ASP A 61 -8.81 25.24 -28.51
C ASP A 61 -7.79 25.51 -27.41
N ARG A 62 -7.88 26.72 -26.87
CA ARG A 62 -7.56 26.93 -25.46
C ARG A 62 -8.52 26.01 -24.70
N GLN A 63 -8.02 24.91 -24.16
CA GLN A 63 -8.73 24.20 -23.10
C GLN A 63 -8.85 25.19 -21.94
N GLU A 64 -10.00 25.85 -21.86
CA GLU A 64 -10.49 26.40 -20.60
C GLU A 64 -10.48 25.23 -19.62
N THR A 65 -9.58 25.28 -18.64
CA THR A 65 -9.73 24.52 -17.41
C THR A 65 -11.05 24.96 -16.77
N GLU A 66 -12.14 24.31 -17.14
CA GLU A 66 -13.37 24.33 -16.35
C GLU A 66 -12.96 23.98 -14.93
N SER A 67 -13.12 24.93 -14.02
CA SER A 67 -13.02 24.71 -12.59
C SER A 67 -14.12 23.71 -12.23
N LYS A 68 -13.80 22.41 -12.27
CA LYS A 68 -14.71 21.37 -11.78
C LYS A 68 -15.00 21.71 -10.33
N GLU A 69 -16.25 22.03 -10.03
CA GLU A 69 -16.70 22.23 -8.64
C GLU A 69 -16.34 20.97 -7.85
N ILE A 70 -15.51 21.13 -6.83
CA ILE A 70 -15.11 20.03 -5.95
C ILE A 70 -16.29 19.73 -5.05
N ASP A 71 -16.86 18.52 -5.16
CA ASP A 71 -17.92 18.07 -4.26
C ASP A 71 -17.36 17.84 -2.85
N THR A 72 -17.70 18.75 -1.94
CA THR A 72 -17.35 18.68 -0.51
C THR A 72 -18.51 18.21 0.37
N GLN A 73 -19.65 17.82 -0.23
CA GLN A 73 -20.81 17.38 0.53
C GLN A 73 -20.60 15.97 1.06
N ARG A 74 -20.57 15.83 2.40
CA ARG A 74 -20.43 14.56 3.12
C ARG A 74 -21.38 13.48 2.57
N SER A 75 -20.91 12.25 2.51
CA SER A 75 -21.70 11.10 2.10
C SER A 75 -22.86 10.84 3.08
N GLU A 76 -24.08 10.75 2.58
CA GLU A 76 -25.25 10.30 3.35
C GLU A 76 -25.14 8.84 3.80
N ALA A 77 -24.24 8.06 3.17
CA ALA A 77 -24.02 6.67 3.50
C ALA A 77 -23.04 6.48 4.69
N VAL A 78 -22.54 7.58 5.27
CA VAL A 78 -21.59 7.60 6.39
C VAL A 78 -22.20 8.36 7.54
N ASP A 79 -22.61 7.62 8.58
CA ASP A 79 -23.16 8.19 9.80
C ASP A 79 -22.10 9.04 10.54
N VAL A 80 -22.53 10.14 11.14
CA VAL A 80 -21.68 10.98 12.01
C VAL A 80 -21.75 10.48 13.45
N ASP A 81 -22.92 9.98 13.85
CA ASP A 81 -23.32 9.73 15.23
C ASP A 81 -23.02 8.28 15.61
N ILE A 82 -21.74 7.92 15.53
CA ILE A 82 -21.24 6.63 16.01
C ILE A 82 -20.59 6.76 17.39
N GLU A 83 -20.57 5.64 18.13
CA GLU A 83 -19.72 5.54 19.32
C GLU A 83 -18.24 5.60 18.91
N ARG A 84 -17.50 6.52 19.53
CA ARG A 84 -16.09 6.77 19.20
C ARG A 84 -15.20 6.12 20.23
N PRO A 85 -14.16 5.39 19.80
CA PRO A 85 -13.25 4.72 20.71
C PRO A 85 -12.37 5.76 21.42
N VAL A 86 -11.90 5.40 22.61
CA VAL A 86 -10.85 6.12 23.31
C VAL A 86 -9.55 5.34 23.10
N PRO A 87 -8.49 5.94 22.53
CA PRO A 87 -7.25 5.22 22.31
C PRO A 87 -6.54 5.00 23.65
N PRO A 88 -5.74 3.92 23.79
CA PRO A 88 -5.02 3.64 25.03
C PRO A 88 -3.91 4.67 25.33
N PHE A 89 -3.50 5.46 24.33
CA PHE A 89 -2.56 6.57 24.46
C PHE A 89 -2.72 7.53 23.29
N TRP A 90 -2.17 8.74 23.44
CA TRP A 90 -2.06 9.75 22.40
C TRP A 90 -0.60 9.93 21.98
N GLY A 91 -0.36 10.07 20.68
CA GLY A 91 0.97 10.11 20.08
C GLY A 91 1.42 8.75 19.59
N THR A 92 2.72 8.50 19.60
CA THR A 92 3.34 7.36 18.90
C THR A 92 4.04 6.40 19.85
N LYS A 93 4.05 5.12 19.48
CA LYS A 93 4.83 4.05 20.11
C LYS A 93 5.60 3.27 19.06
N ILE A 94 6.76 2.76 19.47
CA ILE A 94 7.55 1.82 18.71
C ILE A 94 7.43 0.45 19.39
N ILE A 95 7.23 -0.60 18.60
CA ILE A 95 7.35 -1.98 19.04
C ILE A 95 8.64 -2.51 18.41
N GLN A 96 9.60 -2.89 19.25
CA GLN A 96 10.93 -3.32 18.82
C GLN A 96 10.91 -4.76 18.32
N PRO A 97 11.89 -5.18 17.49
CA PRO A 97 11.99 -6.56 17.02
C PRO A 97 11.94 -7.62 18.13
N THR A 98 12.52 -7.33 19.29
CA THR A 98 12.53 -8.22 20.45
C THR A 98 11.16 -8.42 21.10
N GLU A 99 10.18 -7.57 20.79
CA GLU A 99 8.81 -7.62 21.32
C GLU A 99 7.83 -8.26 20.34
N ILE A 100 8.29 -8.64 19.14
CA ILE A 100 7.44 -9.17 18.07
C ILE A 100 7.85 -10.61 17.76
N SER A 101 6.90 -11.53 17.92
CA SER A 101 7.09 -12.92 17.54
C SER A 101 6.85 -13.10 16.04
N LEU A 102 7.84 -13.65 15.32
CA LEU A 102 7.69 -14.02 13.91
C LEU A 102 6.59 -15.06 13.70
N ASP A 103 6.39 -16.00 14.63
CA ASP A 103 5.30 -16.98 14.54
C ASP A 103 3.93 -16.32 14.58
N GLU A 104 3.76 -15.26 15.38
CA GLU A 104 2.51 -14.50 15.40
C GLU A 104 2.29 -13.75 14.08
N ILE A 105 3.35 -13.17 13.50
CA ILE A 105 3.28 -12.52 12.19
C ILE A 105 2.95 -13.54 11.11
N PHE A 106 3.58 -14.71 11.13
CA PHE A 106 3.41 -15.74 10.09
C PHE A 106 1.98 -16.28 10.00
N TRP A 107 1.19 -16.18 11.06
CA TRP A 107 -0.25 -16.47 11.01
C TRP A 107 -0.99 -15.55 10.03
N TYR A 108 -0.53 -14.31 9.85
CA TYR A 108 -1.12 -13.29 8.98
C TYR A 108 -0.63 -13.35 7.52
N LEU A 109 0.23 -14.31 7.15
CA LEU A 109 0.72 -14.45 5.78
C LEU A 109 -0.43 -14.73 4.79
N ASP A 110 -0.50 -13.93 3.73
CA ASP A 110 -1.28 -14.29 2.54
C ASP A 110 -0.50 -15.31 1.71
N LEU A 111 -0.72 -16.60 2.01
CA LEU A 111 -0.07 -17.69 1.29
C LEU A 111 -0.40 -17.69 -0.20
N GLN A 112 -1.54 -17.13 -0.61
CA GLN A 112 -1.85 -17.06 -2.02
C GLN A 112 -1.01 -15.98 -2.72
N ALA A 113 -0.88 -14.81 -2.12
CA ALA A 113 0.01 -13.77 -2.62
C ALA A 113 1.48 -14.25 -2.63
N LEU A 114 1.91 -15.00 -1.61
CA LEU A 114 3.23 -15.61 -1.56
C LEU A 114 3.43 -16.63 -2.70
N PHE A 115 2.61 -17.67 -2.76
CA PHE A 115 2.85 -18.81 -3.66
C PHE A 115 2.64 -18.43 -5.13
N VAL A 116 1.55 -17.73 -5.45
CA VAL A 116 1.21 -17.37 -6.83
C VAL A 116 1.87 -16.07 -7.25
N GLY A 117 1.88 -15.08 -6.37
CA GLY A 117 2.35 -13.73 -6.67
C GLY A 117 3.87 -13.61 -6.62
N GLN A 118 4.50 -14.09 -5.54
CA GLN A 118 5.96 -13.96 -5.36
C GLN A 118 6.70 -15.16 -5.97
N TRP A 119 6.37 -16.38 -5.52
CA TRP A 119 7.11 -17.60 -5.90
C TRP A 119 6.70 -18.21 -7.24
N GLN A 120 5.67 -17.65 -7.89
CA GLN A 120 5.17 -18.09 -9.20
C GLN A 120 4.73 -19.56 -9.29
N PHE A 121 4.41 -20.22 -8.17
CA PHE A 121 3.75 -21.52 -8.17
C PHE A 121 2.29 -21.35 -8.57
N ARG A 122 2.03 -21.13 -9.86
CA ARG A 122 0.68 -20.91 -10.40
C ARG A 122 0.04 -22.24 -10.79
N LYS A 123 -1.26 -22.38 -10.52
CA LYS A 123 -2.04 -23.52 -11.04
C LYS A 123 -2.11 -23.46 -12.58
N PRO A 124 -1.59 -24.48 -13.30
CA PRO A 124 -1.81 -24.62 -14.73
C PRO A 124 -3.30 -24.77 -15.07
N LYS A 125 -3.67 -24.44 -16.32
CA LYS A 125 -5.08 -24.49 -16.74
C LYS A 125 -5.62 -25.92 -16.78
N GLU A 126 -4.76 -26.85 -17.17
CA GLU A 126 -5.06 -28.26 -17.39
C GLU A 126 -5.03 -29.08 -16.10
N GLN A 127 -4.41 -28.56 -15.03
CA GLN A 127 -4.35 -29.23 -13.73
C GLN A 127 -5.66 -29.04 -12.95
N SER A 128 -6.18 -30.12 -12.37
CA SER A 128 -7.32 -30.02 -11.45
C SER A 128 -6.95 -29.23 -10.18
N ARG A 129 -7.96 -28.85 -9.40
CA ARG A 129 -7.72 -28.14 -8.14
C ARG A 129 -7.10 -29.09 -7.12
N GLU A 130 -7.59 -30.32 -7.05
CA GLU A 130 -7.13 -31.35 -6.13
C GLU A 130 -5.65 -31.70 -6.37
N GLU A 131 -5.23 -31.88 -7.62
CA GLU A 131 -3.82 -32.13 -7.96
C GLU A 131 -2.92 -30.94 -7.61
N TYR A 132 -3.42 -29.72 -7.77
CA TYR A 132 -2.67 -28.51 -7.43
C TYR A 132 -2.52 -28.36 -5.92
N ASP A 133 -3.59 -28.59 -5.16
CA ASP A 133 -3.56 -28.55 -3.69
C ASP A 133 -2.61 -29.63 -3.15
N GLN A 134 -2.57 -30.82 -3.77
CA GLN A 134 -1.60 -31.87 -3.44
C GLN A 134 -0.16 -31.44 -3.75
N PHE A 135 0.09 -30.82 -4.91
CA PHE A 135 1.41 -30.27 -5.26
C PHE A 135 1.87 -29.22 -4.24
N LEU A 136 0.98 -28.31 -3.83
CA LEU A 136 1.29 -27.33 -2.79
C LEU A 136 1.68 -28.02 -1.48
N ALA A 137 0.90 -29.01 -1.04
CA ALA A 137 1.15 -29.76 0.19
C ALA A 137 2.49 -30.51 0.18
N GLU A 138 2.84 -31.15 -0.94
CA GLU A 138 4.04 -32.00 -1.02
C GLU A 138 5.33 -31.24 -1.35
N LYS A 139 5.24 -30.07 -1.99
CA LYS A 139 6.41 -29.34 -2.50
C LYS A 139 6.53 -27.93 -1.94
N VAL A 140 5.46 -27.14 -1.98
CA VAL A 140 5.54 -25.71 -1.67
C VAL A 140 5.48 -25.43 -0.17
N HIS A 141 4.63 -26.14 0.57
CA HIS A 141 4.54 -26.02 2.02
C HIS A 141 5.85 -26.40 2.73
N PRO A 142 6.55 -27.50 2.37
CA PRO A 142 7.87 -27.78 2.93
C PRO A 142 8.90 -26.66 2.73
N ILE A 143 8.93 -26.03 1.55
CA ILE A 143 9.81 -24.88 1.26
C ILE A 143 9.45 -23.70 2.18
N LEU A 144 8.15 -23.43 2.36
CA LEU A 144 7.69 -22.39 3.29
C LEU A 144 8.18 -22.63 4.72
N GLU A 145 8.00 -23.84 5.24
CA GLU A 145 8.41 -24.13 6.62
C GLU A 145 9.94 -24.09 6.78
N GLU A 146 10.69 -24.55 5.79
CA GLU A 146 12.16 -24.41 5.77
C GLU A 146 12.59 -22.95 5.81
N TRP A 147 11.98 -22.09 4.98
CA TRP A 147 12.32 -20.66 4.97
C TRP A 147 11.89 -19.92 6.23
N LYS A 148 10.73 -20.25 6.81
CA LYS A 148 10.32 -19.69 8.11
C LYS A 148 11.32 -20.03 9.20
N GLN A 149 11.71 -21.31 9.27
CA GLN A 149 12.71 -21.79 10.22
C GLN A 149 14.04 -21.04 10.03
N ARG A 150 14.51 -20.96 8.80
CA ARG A 150 15.77 -20.28 8.46
C ARG A 150 15.74 -18.79 8.82
N VAL A 151 14.65 -18.10 8.52
CA VAL A 151 14.45 -16.68 8.87
C VAL A 151 14.56 -16.46 10.37
N ILE A 152 13.98 -17.35 11.18
CA ILE A 152 14.03 -17.28 12.64
C ILE A 152 15.44 -17.60 13.15
N GLU A 153 16.02 -18.73 12.74
CA GLU A 153 17.30 -19.23 13.25
C GLU A 153 18.49 -18.33 12.86
N GLU A 154 18.50 -17.81 11.64
CA GLU A 154 19.54 -16.92 11.14
C GLU A 154 19.23 -15.44 11.41
N ASN A 155 18.11 -15.13 12.08
CA ASN A 155 17.67 -13.77 12.42
C ASN A 155 17.65 -12.82 11.21
N LEU A 156 17.05 -13.27 10.11
CA LEU A 156 17.11 -12.61 8.79
C LEU A 156 16.07 -11.52 8.60
N LEU A 157 15.20 -11.25 9.57
CA LEU A 157 14.23 -10.16 9.56
C LEU A 157 14.20 -9.50 10.93
N HIS A 158 14.10 -8.17 10.96
CA HIS A 158 13.93 -7.37 12.18
C HIS A 158 12.60 -6.59 12.12
N PRO A 159 11.45 -7.26 12.33
CA PRO A 159 10.14 -6.60 12.38
C PRO A 159 10.15 -5.42 13.34
N THR A 160 9.86 -4.23 12.84
CA THR A 160 9.74 -3.01 13.65
C THR A 160 8.48 -2.29 13.27
N VAL A 161 7.72 -1.86 14.27
CA VAL A 161 6.45 -1.16 14.07
C VAL A 161 6.53 0.19 14.75
N ILE A 162 6.07 1.21 14.06
CA ILE A 162 5.74 2.50 14.64
C ILE A 162 4.28 2.81 14.35
N TYR A 163 3.50 3.06 15.40
CA TYR A 163 2.08 3.36 15.25
C TYR A 163 1.66 4.39 16.29
N GLY A 164 0.54 5.05 16.03
CA GLY A 164 0.06 6.09 16.93
C GLY A 164 -1.38 6.48 16.70
N TYR A 165 -1.88 7.27 17.64
CA TYR A 165 -3.24 7.80 17.66
C TYR A 165 -3.17 9.31 17.76
N PHE A 166 -3.85 9.98 16.85
CA PHE A 166 -3.77 11.44 16.71
C PHE A 166 -5.17 12.06 16.78
N PRO A 167 -5.35 13.16 17.51
CA PRO A 167 -6.62 13.88 17.54
C PRO A 167 -6.92 14.43 16.14
N CYS A 168 -8.15 14.24 15.65
CA CYS A 168 -8.53 14.74 14.34
C CYS A 168 -9.97 15.26 14.27
N GLN A 169 -10.23 16.07 13.26
CA GLN A 169 -11.57 16.52 12.84
C GLN A 169 -11.58 16.71 11.32
N SER A 170 -12.74 16.53 10.69
CA SER A 170 -12.93 16.70 9.25
C SER A 170 -13.67 17.97 8.87
N GLU A 171 -13.41 18.50 7.69
CA GLU A 171 -14.16 19.59 7.07
C GLU A 171 -14.14 19.41 5.56
N GLY A 172 -15.32 19.27 4.95
CA GLY A 172 -15.43 18.91 3.54
C GLY A 172 -14.71 17.58 3.25
N ASN A 173 -13.68 17.64 2.41
CA ASN A 173 -12.87 16.48 2.01
C ASN A 173 -11.52 16.39 2.77
N THR A 174 -11.31 17.28 3.73
CA THR A 174 -10.04 17.43 4.46
C THR A 174 -10.16 16.83 5.85
N LEU A 175 -9.14 16.08 6.26
CA LEU A 175 -8.94 15.66 7.64
C LEU A 175 -7.82 16.48 8.27
N TYR A 176 -8.14 17.21 9.33
CA TYR A 176 -7.19 17.98 10.13
C TYR A 176 -6.69 17.14 11.29
N VAL A 177 -5.38 17.17 11.52
CA VAL A 177 -4.71 16.43 12.58
C VAL A 177 -4.06 17.42 13.53
N TYR A 178 -4.21 17.19 14.84
CA TYR A 178 -3.73 18.08 15.89
C TYR A 178 -2.63 17.43 16.73
N ASP A 179 -1.88 18.24 17.48
CA ASP A 179 -0.85 17.75 18.40
C ASP A 179 -1.49 16.89 19.50
N PRO A 180 -1.08 15.62 19.65
CA PRO A 180 -1.55 14.74 20.73
C PRO A 180 -1.43 15.32 22.15
N GLU A 181 -0.51 16.25 22.40
CA GLU A 181 -0.36 16.92 23.70
C GLU A 181 -1.55 17.82 24.06
N ILE A 182 -2.32 18.32 23.08
CA ILE A 182 -3.49 19.15 23.37
C ILE A 182 -4.57 18.36 24.14
N ILE A 183 -4.75 17.08 23.83
CA ILE A 183 -5.73 16.26 24.52
C ILE A 183 -5.27 15.91 25.93
N LYS A 184 -3.96 15.73 26.14
CA LYS A 184 -3.40 15.47 27.48
C LYS A 184 -3.54 16.67 28.40
N THR A 185 -3.46 17.89 27.86
CA THR A 185 -3.46 19.14 28.62
C THR A 185 -4.86 19.73 28.79
N GLU A 186 -5.67 19.75 27.73
CA GLU A 186 -6.99 20.40 27.72
C GLU A 186 -8.17 19.43 27.64
N GLY A 187 -7.95 18.17 27.25
CA GLY A 187 -9.01 17.17 27.07
C GLY A 187 -9.93 17.41 25.85
N LYS A 188 -9.67 18.45 25.06
CA LYS A 188 -10.43 18.84 23.86
C LYS A 188 -9.54 19.54 22.84
N ILE A 189 -10.02 19.70 21.61
CA ILE A 189 -9.41 20.56 20.59
C ILE A 189 -10.02 21.96 20.73
N PRO A 190 -9.23 23.02 21.00
CA PRO A 190 -9.71 24.41 20.99
C PRO A 190 -10.19 24.84 19.59
N ASP A 191 -11.24 25.65 19.51
CA ASP A 191 -11.88 26.03 18.23
C ASP A 191 -10.92 26.73 17.24
N ASN A 192 -9.93 27.46 17.77
CA ASN A 192 -8.96 28.23 16.99
C ASN A 192 -7.56 27.60 16.98
N LEU A 193 -7.43 26.33 17.35
CA LEU A 193 -6.14 25.65 17.28
C LEU A 193 -5.80 25.33 15.82
N GLU A 194 -4.61 25.71 15.38
CA GLU A 194 -4.10 25.33 14.07
C GLU A 194 -3.72 23.84 14.05
N PRO A 195 -4.10 23.09 12.99
CA PRO A 195 -3.69 21.71 12.85
C PRO A 195 -2.19 21.60 12.55
N ILE A 196 -1.55 20.54 13.05
CA ILE A 196 -0.14 20.24 12.75
C ILE A 196 0.03 19.61 11.36
N ALA A 197 -1.03 19.01 10.81
CA ALA A 197 -1.06 18.46 9.48
C ALA A 197 -2.50 18.38 8.96
N SER A 198 -2.64 18.30 7.62
CA SER A 198 -3.91 18.04 6.96
C SER A 198 -3.74 17.07 5.79
N PHE A 199 -4.77 16.26 5.56
CA PHE A 199 -4.88 15.33 4.45
C PHE A 199 -6.14 15.63 3.66
N GLU A 200 -6.01 15.86 2.36
CA GLU A 200 -7.15 16.05 1.46
C GLU A 200 -7.42 14.73 0.73
N PHE A 201 -8.64 14.21 0.86
CA PHE A 201 -9.02 12.94 0.27
C PHE A 201 -10.01 13.13 -0.88
N PRO A 202 -9.84 12.44 -2.01
CA PRO A 202 -10.82 12.52 -3.08
C PRO A 202 -12.15 11.90 -2.64
N ARG A 203 -13.23 12.42 -3.23
CA ARG A 203 -14.58 11.90 -3.06
C ARG A 203 -14.97 11.06 -4.27
N GLN A 204 -15.65 9.93 -4.05
CA GLN A 204 -16.19 9.15 -5.16
C GLN A 204 -17.16 10.00 -5.99
N ARG A 205 -16.96 10.03 -7.31
CA ARG A 205 -17.81 10.81 -8.23
C ARG A 205 -19.27 10.32 -8.31
N SER A 206 -19.53 9.08 -7.90
CA SER A 206 -20.86 8.46 -8.00
C SER A 206 -21.11 7.45 -6.88
N GLY A 207 -22.29 6.84 -6.89
CA GLY A 207 -22.67 5.83 -5.91
C GLY A 207 -22.80 6.43 -4.51
N ARG A 208 -22.07 5.87 -3.56
CA ARG A 208 -22.14 6.28 -2.15
C ARG A 208 -21.39 7.58 -1.88
N ARG A 209 -20.68 8.15 -2.84
CA ARG A 209 -19.87 9.38 -2.68
C ARG A 209 -18.91 9.34 -1.49
N LEU A 210 -18.28 8.19 -1.23
CA LEU A 210 -17.39 8.04 -0.07
C LEU A 210 -16.16 8.95 -0.18
N CYS A 211 -15.71 9.45 0.97
CA CYS A 211 -14.46 10.17 1.16
C CYS A 211 -13.89 9.72 2.52
N ILE A 212 -12.57 9.54 2.65
CA ILE A 212 -11.96 9.07 3.90
C ILE A 212 -12.23 10.07 5.04
N ALA A 213 -12.25 11.37 4.77
CA ALA A 213 -12.56 12.41 5.75
C ALA A 213 -13.95 12.24 6.38
N ASP A 214 -14.91 11.70 5.64
CA ASP A 214 -16.27 11.46 6.13
C ASP A 214 -16.33 10.40 7.24
N PHE A 215 -15.32 9.54 7.37
CA PHE A 215 -15.29 8.55 8.45
C PHE A 215 -14.97 9.16 9.82
N PHE A 216 -14.62 10.45 9.86
CA PHE A 216 -14.21 11.15 11.07
C PHE A 216 -15.14 12.30 11.46
N ALA A 217 -15.11 12.72 12.73
CA ALA A 217 -15.98 13.76 13.29
C ALA A 217 -15.81 15.10 12.55
N PRO A 218 -16.91 15.76 12.12
CA PRO A 218 -16.80 17.06 11.51
C PRO A 218 -16.38 18.12 12.52
N LYS A 219 -15.61 19.12 12.07
CA LYS A 219 -15.30 20.33 12.83
C LYS A 219 -16.60 21.02 13.26
N GLY A 220 -16.63 21.52 14.48
CA GLY A 220 -17.84 22.13 15.09
C GLY A 220 -18.83 21.13 15.70
N SER A 221 -18.63 19.81 15.57
CA SER A 221 -19.43 18.81 16.30
C SER A 221 -19.18 18.81 17.82
N GLY A 222 -18.10 19.46 18.27
CA GLY A 222 -17.62 19.38 19.65
C GLY A 222 -16.93 18.07 19.99
N ILE A 223 -16.75 17.17 19.01
CA ILE A 223 -16.16 15.86 19.20
C ILE A 223 -14.70 15.86 18.75
N VAL A 224 -13.82 15.32 19.59
CA VAL A 224 -12.45 14.96 19.23
C VAL A 224 -12.44 13.53 18.74
N ASP A 225 -11.96 13.33 17.52
CA ASP A 225 -11.86 12.01 16.92
C ASP A 225 -10.44 11.45 16.97
N VAL A 226 -10.30 10.16 16.68
CA VAL A 226 -9.06 9.40 16.72
C VAL A 226 -8.65 9.03 15.30
N PHE A 227 -7.46 9.46 14.88
CA PHE A 227 -6.84 9.06 13.62
C PHE A 227 -5.64 8.15 13.89
N PRO A 228 -5.79 6.82 13.80
CA PRO A 228 -4.67 5.91 13.93
C PRO A 228 -3.85 5.84 12.64
N MET A 229 -2.53 5.77 12.80
CA MET A 229 -1.59 5.59 11.70
C MET A 229 -0.55 4.53 12.07
N GLN A 230 -0.03 3.83 11.07
CA GLN A 230 1.07 2.88 11.23
C GLN A 230 2.10 3.02 10.11
N ALA A 231 3.33 2.68 10.44
CA ALA A 231 4.39 2.31 9.51
C ALA A 231 5.12 1.09 10.07
N VAL A 232 5.40 0.11 9.21
CA VAL A 232 6.03 -1.14 9.59
C VAL A 232 7.16 -1.47 8.63
N THR A 233 8.17 -2.17 9.11
CA THR A 233 9.28 -2.68 8.32
C THR A 233 9.72 -4.03 8.85
N VAL A 234 10.24 -4.91 8.00
CA VAL A 234 10.97 -6.11 8.43
C VAL A 234 12.48 -5.88 8.52
N GLY A 235 12.90 -4.61 8.49
CA GLY A 235 14.27 -4.17 8.71
C GLY A 235 15.13 -4.18 7.45
N GLU A 236 16.17 -3.35 7.45
CA GLU A 236 17.12 -3.24 6.33
C GLU A 236 17.87 -4.55 6.03
N ILE A 237 18.01 -5.42 7.05
CA ILE A 237 18.58 -6.76 6.91
C ILE A 237 17.90 -7.57 5.80
N ALA A 238 16.60 -7.34 5.58
CA ALA A 238 15.84 -7.97 4.50
C ALA A 238 16.42 -7.64 3.12
N THR A 239 16.62 -6.35 2.86
CA THR A 239 17.18 -5.87 1.59
C THR A 239 18.63 -6.33 1.43
N GLN A 240 19.43 -6.27 2.51
CA GLN A 240 20.84 -6.67 2.50
C GLN A 240 21.02 -8.16 2.20
N PHE A 241 20.26 -9.03 2.88
CA PHE A 241 20.36 -10.47 2.67
C PHE A 241 19.84 -10.90 1.30
N ALA A 242 18.73 -10.31 0.83
CA ALA A 242 18.24 -10.55 -0.53
C ALA A 242 19.32 -10.18 -1.56
N LYS A 243 19.97 -9.02 -1.41
CA LYS A 243 21.08 -8.62 -2.27
C LYS A 243 22.25 -9.61 -2.22
N GLN A 244 22.61 -10.10 -1.03
CA GLN A 244 23.67 -11.10 -0.87
C GLN A 244 23.36 -12.40 -1.64
N LEU A 245 22.13 -12.90 -1.55
CA LEU A 245 21.71 -14.10 -2.31
C LEU A 245 21.79 -13.87 -3.82
N PHE A 246 21.35 -12.69 -4.29
CA PHE A 246 21.39 -12.31 -5.69
C PHE A 246 22.82 -12.22 -6.22
N ASP A 247 23.69 -11.46 -5.55
CA ASP A 247 25.11 -11.30 -5.92
C ASP A 247 25.86 -12.65 -5.85
N GLY A 248 25.43 -13.54 -4.96
CA GLY A 248 25.92 -14.91 -4.83
C GLY A 248 25.41 -15.89 -5.90
N ASN A 249 24.62 -15.44 -6.88
CA ASN A 249 23.95 -16.27 -7.89
C ASN A 249 23.01 -17.34 -7.29
N GLN A 250 22.49 -17.13 -6.08
CA GLN A 250 21.55 -18.02 -5.40
C GLN A 250 20.11 -17.61 -5.74
N TYR A 251 19.75 -17.62 -7.02
CA TYR A 251 18.50 -17.02 -7.53
C TYR A 251 17.23 -17.66 -6.97
N THR A 252 17.21 -18.98 -6.75
CA THR A 252 16.07 -19.68 -6.14
C THR A 252 15.87 -19.25 -4.70
N ASP A 253 16.96 -19.21 -3.92
CA ASP A 253 16.92 -18.77 -2.53
C ASP A 253 16.52 -17.29 -2.45
N TYR A 254 17.06 -16.46 -3.33
CA TYR A 254 16.67 -15.06 -3.47
C TYR A 254 15.17 -14.92 -3.69
N LEU A 255 14.61 -15.65 -4.66
CA LEU A 255 13.17 -15.60 -4.96
C LEU A 255 12.33 -15.97 -3.73
N TYR A 256 12.72 -17.05 -3.04
CA TYR A 256 11.98 -17.54 -1.89
C TYR A 256 12.06 -16.57 -0.71
N TYR A 257 13.27 -16.17 -0.36
CA TYR A 257 13.52 -15.23 0.72
C TYR A 257 12.87 -13.87 0.48
N HIS A 258 13.04 -13.29 -0.70
CA HIS A 258 12.43 -12.00 -1.04
C HIS A 258 10.90 -12.06 -0.93
N GLY A 259 10.29 -13.14 -1.44
CA GLY A 259 8.85 -13.36 -1.29
C GLY A 259 8.41 -13.44 0.18
N ILE A 260 9.16 -14.12 1.04
CA ILE A 260 8.89 -14.19 2.48
C ILE A 260 9.05 -12.81 3.12
N ALA A 261 10.10 -12.06 2.81
CA ALA A 261 10.33 -10.74 3.38
C ALA A 261 9.20 -9.75 3.03
N VAL A 262 8.80 -9.70 1.75
CA VAL A 262 7.68 -8.87 1.28
C VAL A 262 6.38 -9.26 1.99
N GLN A 263 6.04 -10.55 2.01
CA GLN A 263 4.78 -10.99 2.62
C GLN A 263 4.79 -10.89 4.15
N THR A 264 5.96 -10.94 4.78
CA THR A 264 6.09 -10.71 6.22
C THR A 264 5.88 -9.24 6.57
N ALA A 265 6.29 -8.29 5.72
CA ALA A 265 5.99 -6.87 5.90
C ALA A 265 4.47 -6.60 5.82
N GLU A 266 3.78 -7.20 4.85
CA GLU A 266 2.32 -7.13 4.73
C GLU A 266 1.60 -7.80 5.92
N ALA A 267 2.08 -8.97 6.34
CA ALA A 267 1.57 -9.67 7.50
C ALA A 267 1.77 -8.87 8.80
N LEU A 268 2.91 -8.18 8.95
CA LEU A 268 3.19 -7.28 10.07
C LEU A 268 2.25 -6.08 10.09
N ALA A 269 1.90 -5.54 8.91
CA ALA A 269 0.89 -4.51 8.80
C ALA A 269 -0.51 -4.98 9.20
N GLU A 270 -0.90 -6.22 8.84
CA GLU A 270 -2.17 -6.79 9.29
C GLU A 270 -2.18 -7.10 10.80
N TRP A 271 -1.08 -7.63 11.34
CA TRP A 271 -0.90 -7.86 12.77
C TRP A 271 -1.02 -6.55 13.57
N THR A 272 -0.36 -5.48 13.09
CA THR A 272 -0.44 -4.14 13.69
C THR A 272 -1.85 -3.56 13.59
N HIS A 273 -2.51 -3.73 12.44
CA HIS A 273 -3.87 -3.27 12.25
C HIS A 273 -4.86 -4.00 13.17
N ALA A 274 -4.73 -5.32 13.33
CA ALA A 274 -5.52 -6.10 14.29
C ALA A 274 -5.28 -5.66 15.74
N ARG A 275 -4.03 -5.37 16.11
CA ARG A 275 -3.69 -4.77 17.40
C ARG A 275 -4.41 -3.43 17.60
N ILE A 276 -4.35 -2.53 16.63
CA ILE A 276 -5.00 -1.21 16.70
C ILE A 276 -6.51 -1.35 16.88
N ARG A 277 -7.16 -2.26 16.14
CA ARG A 277 -8.61 -2.52 16.28
C ARG A 277 -8.96 -3.02 17.68
N ARG A 278 -8.17 -3.94 18.24
CA ARG A 278 -8.34 -4.43 19.62
C ARG A 278 -8.13 -3.31 20.65
N GLU A 279 -7.09 -2.51 20.49
CA GLU A 279 -6.80 -1.36 21.35
C GLU A 279 -7.92 -0.29 21.33
N LEU A 280 -8.63 -0.16 20.20
CA LEU A 280 -9.80 0.71 20.07
C LEU A 280 -11.12 0.04 20.48
N GLY A 281 -11.09 -1.15 21.09
CA GLY A 281 -12.29 -1.80 21.61
C GLY A 281 -13.09 -2.62 20.60
N PHE A 282 -12.54 -2.90 19.41
CA PHE A 282 -13.19 -3.74 18.39
C PHE A 282 -12.71 -5.20 18.39
N GLY A 283 -12.01 -5.63 19.44
CA GLY A 283 -11.46 -6.98 19.57
C GLY A 283 -12.50 -8.10 19.46
N ASP A 284 -13.71 -7.87 19.99
CA ASP A 284 -14.81 -8.85 19.93
C ASP A 284 -15.41 -9.02 18.52
N LYS A 285 -15.02 -8.15 17.57
CA LYS A 285 -15.43 -8.20 16.16
C LYS A 285 -14.33 -8.75 15.26
N GLU A 286 -13.24 -9.25 15.83
CA GLU A 286 -12.12 -9.82 15.06
C GLU A 286 -12.49 -11.18 14.45
N PRO A 287 -12.14 -11.42 13.18
CA PRO A 287 -12.22 -12.75 12.59
C PRO A 287 -11.39 -13.76 13.37
N ASN A 288 -11.92 -14.98 13.52
CA ASN A 288 -11.22 -16.10 14.17
C ASN A 288 -10.37 -16.95 13.20
N ASN A 289 -10.30 -16.57 11.93
CA ASN A 289 -9.59 -17.30 10.89
C ASN A 289 -8.94 -16.34 9.88
N ILE A 290 -7.82 -16.78 9.31
CA ILE A 290 -7.02 -15.98 8.39
C ILE A 290 -7.76 -15.63 7.10
N ARG A 291 -8.65 -16.50 6.60
CA ARG A 291 -9.41 -16.24 5.37
C ARG A 291 -10.31 -15.03 5.52
N ASP A 292 -11.08 -14.96 6.61
CA ASP A 292 -11.97 -13.84 6.88
C ASP A 292 -11.18 -12.56 7.21
N MET A 293 -10.01 -12.68 7.85
CA MET A 293 -9.07 -11.57 8.05
C MET A 293 -8.62 -10.96 6.71
N LEU A 294 -8.10 -11.77 5.80
CA LEU A 294 -7.63 -11.32 4.47
C LEU A 294 -8.78 -10.81 3.59
N GLN A 295 -10.00 -11.30 3.79
CA GLN A 295 -11.21 -10.77 3.14
C GLN A 295 -11.75 -9.48 3.80
N GLN A 296 -11.01 -8.91 4.75
CA GLN A 296 -11.38 -7.69 5.48
C GLN A 296 -12.75 -7.78 6.17
N ARG A 297 -13.08 -8.94 6.73
CA ARG A 297 -14.33 -9.15 7.50
C ARG A 297 -14.24 -8.68 8.95
N TYR A 298 -13.42 -7.65 9.19
CA TYR A 298 -13.37 -6.88 10.43
C TYR A 298 -14.05 -5.51 10.24
N GLN A 299 -14.26 -4.79 11.34
CA GLN A 299 -14.74 -3.41 11.32
C GLN A 299 -13.60 -2.45 10.96
N GLY A 300 -13.90 -1.44 10.13
CA GLY A 300 -12.91 -0.47 9.69
C GLY A 300 -12.11 -0.91 8.47
N SER A 301 -11.14 -0.08 8.10
CA SER A 301 -10.24 -0.31 6.97
C SER A 301 -8.92 0.43 7.17
N ARG A 302 -7.83 -0.09 6.58
CA ARG A 302 -6.53 0.58 6.49
C ARG A 302 -6.35 1.07 5.06
N TYR A 303 -5.79 2.25 4.85
CA TYR A 303 -5.53 2.82 3.53
C TYR A 303 -4.07 3.27 3.44
N SER A 304 -3.44 3.07 2.30
CA SER A 304 -2.07 3.49 2.04
C SER A 304 -2.05 4.54 0.95
N PHE A 305 -1.22 5.57 1.09
CA PHE A 305 -1.10 6.61 0.07
C PHE A 305 -0.61 6.01 -1.25
N GLY A 306 -1.08 6.56 -2.37
CA GLY A 306 -0.88 6.00 -3.72
C GLY A 306 -1.96 5.01 -4.16
N TYR A 307 -2.83 4.54 -3.26
CA TYR A 307 -3.98 3.69 -3.61
C TYR A 307 -5.23 4.51 -3.97
N PRO A 308 -6.23 3.93 -4.65
CA PRO A 308 -7.35 4.67 -5.23
C PRO A 308 -8.16 5.57 -4.29
N ALA A 309 -8.23 5.27 -2.98
CA ALA A 309 -8.96 6.09 -2.01
C ALA A 309 -8.16 7.28 -1.46
N CYS A 310 -6.83 7.24 -1.57
CA CYS A 310 -5.89 8.29 -1.15
C CYS A 310 -4.68 8.29 -2.10
N PRO A 311 -4.86 8.70 -3.37
CA PRO A 311 -3.88 8.49 -4.44
C PRO A 311 -2.67 9.42 -4.34
N ASN A 312 -2.71 10.45 -3.50
CA ASN A 312 -1.61 11.40 -3.35
C ASN A 312 -0.45 10.78 -2.55
N ILE A 313 0.59 10.32 -3.25
CA ILE A 313 1.78 9.70 -2.64
C ILE A 313 2.51 10.68 -1.71
N ALA A 314 2.55 11.98 -2.05
CA ALA A 314 3.26 12.98 -1.26
C ALA A 314 2.68 13.17 0.17
N ASP A 315 1.43 12.80 0.42
CA ASP A 315 0.87 12.83 1.77
C ASP A 315 1.54 11.82 2.71
N GLN A 316 2.21 10.81 2.17
CA GLN A 316 2.97 9.85 2.97
C GLN A 316 4.16 10.51 3.70
N TYR A 317 4.78 11.57 3.16
CA TYR A 317 5.80 12.32 3.90
C TYR A 317 5.24 12.89 5.22
N LYS A 318 4.02 13.43 5.20
CA LYS A 318 3.34 13.93 6.41
C LYS A 318 3.08 12.80 7.39
N GLN A 319 2.63 11.64 6.91
CA GLN A 319 2.39 10.47 7.75
C GLN A 319 3.67 10.01 8.46
N LEU A 320 4.79 9.93 7.74
CA LEU A 320 6.08 9.53 8.29
C LEU A 320 6.60 10.53 9.33
N ASP A 321 6.43 11.83 9.08
CA ASP A 321 6.80 12.89 10.03
C ASP A 321 5.95 12.85 11.31
N LEU A 322 4.63 12.74 11.17
CA LEU A 322 3.71 12.60 12.31
C LEU A 322 4.04 11.37 13.17
N LEU A 323 4.37 10.24 12.53
CA LEU A 323 4.78 9.03 13.22
C LEU A 323 6.20 9.14 13.81
N LYS A 324 7.04 10.06 13.32
CA LYS A 324 8.47 10.18 13.64
C LYS A 324 9.22 8.89 13.28
N CYS A 325 9.07 8.46 12.02
CA CYS A 325 9.62 7.22 11.47
C CYS A 325 11.15 7.24 11.31
N ASP A 326 11.78 8.42 11.34
CA ASP A 326 13.23 8.60 11.41
C ASP A 326 13.85 7.81 12.57
N ARG A 327 13.11 7.66 13.68
CA ARG A 327 13.53 6.86 14.86
C ARG A 327 13.75 5.37 14.57
N ILE A 328 13.26 4.85 13.45
CA ILE A 328 13.45 3.47 12.99
C ILE A 328 14.12 3.41 11.61
N ASN A 329 14.74 4.51 11.16
CA ASN A 329 15.35 4.67 9.84
C ASN A 329 14.39 4.39 8.67
N LEU A 330 13.10 4.64 8.86
CA LEU A 330 12.09 4.48 7.82
C LEU A 330 11.74 5.85 7.24
N TYR A 331 12.01 6.04 5.95
CA TYR A 331 11.81 7.31 5.25
C TYR A 331 11.39 7.09 3.79
N MET A 332 10.99 8.15 3.10
CA MET A 332 10.83 8.16 1.65
C MET A 332 12.01 8.87 1.00
N ASP A 333 12.56 8.28 -0.04
CA ASP A 333 13.67 8.87 -0.80
C ASP A 333 13.20 9.88 -1.87
N GLU A 334 14.15 10.43 -2.63
CA GLU A 334 13.86 11.41 -3.70
C GLU A 334 13.00 10.84 -4.83
N SER A 335 12.90 9.51 -4.95
CA SER A 335 12.06 8.81 -5.93
C SER A 335 10.67 8.46 -5.36
N GLU A 336 10.32 9.01 -4.20
CA GLU A 336 9.09 8.73 -3.47
C GLU A 336 8.91 7.25 -3.10
N GLN A 337 10.03 6.52 -2.95
CA GLN A 337 10.01 5.12 -2.52
C GLN A 337 10.32 5.01 -1.03
N VAL A 338 9.62 4.09 -0.36
CA VAL A 338 9.86 3.82 1.06
C VAL A 338 11.15 3.01 1.22
N TYR A 339 11.99 3.45 2.13
CA TYR A 339 13.17 2.74 2.57
C TYR A 339 13.08 2.42 4.08
N PRO A 340 13.44 1.20 4.54
CA PRO A 340 13.76 0.01 3.73
C PRO A 340 12.60 -0.45 2.85
N GLU A 341 12.88 -1.13 1.75
CA GLU A 341 11.87 -1.48 0.73
C GLU A 341 10.76 -2.41 1.26
N GLN A 342 11.10 -3.35 2.14
CA GLN A 342 10.14 -4.28 2.74
C GLN A 342 9.45 -3.61 3.94
N SER A 343 8.75 -2.52 3.63
CA SER A 343 8.00 -1.68 4.56
C SER A 343 6.66 -1.30 3.97
N THR A 344 5.69 -1.01 4.83
CA THR A 344 4.38 -0.50 4.41
C THR A 344 3.83 0.46 5.45
N THR A 345 3.05 1.43 5.01
CA THR A 345 2.41 2.42 5.88
C THR A 345 0.92 2.42 5.63
N ALA A 346 0.14 2.79 6.65
CA ALA A 346 -1.29 2.96 6.48
C ALA A 346 -1.89 3.95 7.47
N ILE A 347 -2.88 4.69 7.00
CA ILE A 347 -3.84 5.38 7.84
C ILE A 347 -5.00 4.43 8.11
N ILE A 348 -5.61 4.50 9.29
CA ILE A 348 -6.64 3.55 9.71
C ILE A 348 -7.93 4.30 9.99
N THR A 349 -9.02 3.67 9.59
CA THR A 349 -10.38 4.14 9.87
C THR A 349 -11.07 3.02 10.63
N TYR A 350 -11.74 3.36 11.73
CA TYR A 350 -12.47 2.37 12.53
C TYR A 350 -13.98 2.40 12.26
N HIS A 351 -14.43 3.34 11.43
CA HIS A 351 -15.83 3.54 11.10
C HIS A 351 -16.45 2.27 10.48
N PRO A 352 -17.65 1.83 10.88
CA PRO A 352 -18.22 0.53 10.48
C PRO A 352 -18.49 0.40 8.98
N VAL A 353 -18.73 1.51 8.30
CA VAL A 353 -18.94 1.58 6.85
C VAL A 353 -17.63 1.52 6.05
N ALA A 354 -16.47 1.79 6.68
CA ALA A 354 -15.21 1.91 5.95
C ALA A 354 -14.81 0.58 5.29
N LYS A 355 -14.55 0.65 3.98
CA LYS A 355 -14.07 -0.43 3.12
C LYS A 355 -13.23 0.19 2.00
N TYR A 356 -12.47 -0.61 1.26
CA TYR A 356 -11.79 -0.10 0.08
C TYR A 356 -12.78 0.41 -0.97
N PHE A 357 -12.45 1.56 -1.57
CA PHE A 357 -13.19 2.18 -2.65
C PHE A 357 -12.24 2.92 -3.59
N SER A 358 -12.72 3.25 -4.78
CA SER A 358 -12.03 4.07 -5.77
C SER A 358 -12.80 5.36 -6.02
N THR A 359 -12.09 6.46 -6.28
CA THR A 359 -12.68 7.80 -6.42
C THR A 359 -12.72 8.34 -7.84
#